data_AF-A0A0N5AUZ3-F1
#
_entry.id   AF-A0A0N5AUZ3-F1
#
_cell.length_a   1.000
_cell.length_b   1.000
_cell.length_c   1.000
_cell.angle_alpha   90.00
_cell.angle_beta   90.00
_cell.angle_gamma   90.00
#
_symmetry.space_group_name_H-M   'P 1'
#
loop_
_entity.id
_entity.type
_entity.pdbx_description
1 polymer ?
#
loop_
_entity_poly.entity_id
_entity_poly.type
_entity_poly.pdbx_seq_one_letter_code
_entity_poly.pdbx_strand_id
1 'polypeptide(L)'
;MVETPETATTSSVNQESENEGEIDIQIRNVVCNFTLPLHIDLHRVALHSGNVTFDRGRGVILEKFISLGAAGNFFVTLTESECKRAARGVARMVQKRMGREADSVRIRNYKICNVLATCKMPFGIKIEDLAKKYPDQTQYEPELKVGLDWKCNDPKATLRIHTTGSITVLGAISENDVMRAIEIIYPIVREFRCVLRSRDYAGSRKRKQFLRSSSEEDLFFDVKRPPRPSKQVMFLMVHYAFTF
;
A
#
# COMPACT_ATOMS: atom_id res chain seq x y z
N MET A 1 72.40 -32.88 15.99
CA MET A 1 71.90 -31.49 15.97
C MET A 1 70.37 -31.61 15.89
N VAL A 2 69.64 -31.66 17.02
CA VAL A 2 69.15 -30.51 17.84
C VAL A 2 68.12 -29.73 17.00
N GLU A 3 66.84 -29.48 17.30
CA GLU A 3 65.93 -29.54 18.46
C GLU A 3 64.48 -29.32 17.92
N THR A 4 63.45 -29.63 18.73
CA THR A 4 62.13 -28.94 18.77
C THR A 4 62.03 -28.27 20.17
N PRO A 5 61.28 -27.17 20.48
CA PRO A 5 59.82 -26.98 20.20
C PRO A 5 59.23 -25.51 20.15
N GLU A 6 57.89 -25.42 19.93
CA GLU A 6 56.87 -24.53 20.58
C GLU A 6 56.60 -23.00 20.29
N THR A 7 55.32 -22.70 19.93
CA THR A 7 54.37 -21.70 20.54
C THR A 7 53.89 -20.41 19.80
N ALA A 8 52.54 -20.38 19.56
CA ALA A 8 51.52 -19.28 19.53
C ALA A 8 51.65 -18.08 18.53
N THR A 9 50.61 -17.40 17.99
CA THR A 9 49.33 -16.93 18.54
C THR A 9 48.42 -16.37 17.40
N THR A 10 47.12 -16.72 17.41
CA THR A 10 45.92 -15.89 17.12
C THR A 10 45.81 -15.00 15.87
N SER A 11 44.81 -15.28 15.02
CA SER A 11 43.55 -14.48 14.98
C SER A 11 42.54 -15.05 13.99
N SER A 12 41.48 -15.62 14.54
CA SER A 12 40.24 -16.05 13.91
C SER A 12 39.50 -14.87 13.26
N VAL A 13 39.26 -14.94 11.95
CA VAL A 13 38.18 -14.16 11.31
C VAL A 13 37.00 -15.10 11.14
N ASN A 14 36.12 -15.11 12.14
CA ASN A 14 34.78 -15.68 12.02
C ASN A 14 34.02 -14.87 10.99
N GLN A 15 33.88 -15.40 9.79
CA GLN A 15 32.84 -14.98 8.86
C GLN A 15 31.51 -15.56 9.37
N GLU A 16 30.83 -14.82 10.23
CA GLU A 16 29.39 -15.01 10.44
C GLU A 16 28.68 -14.46 9.20
N SER A 17 28.50 -15.34 8.20
CA SER A 17 27.48 -15.19 7.18
C SER A 17 26.11 -15.28 7.87
N GLU A 18 25.62 -14.15 8.40
CA GLU A 18 24.23 -14.04 8.83
C GLU A 18 23.35 -14.31 7.59
N ASN A 19 22.59 -15.41 7.63
CA ASN A 19 21.46 -15.62 6.73
C ASN A 19 20.42 -14.53 7.04
N GLU A 20 20.60 -13.35 6.46
CA GLU A 20 19.65 -12.24 6.58
C GLU A 20 18.37 -12.69 5.88
N GLY A 21 17.33 -12.93 6.68
CA GLY A 21 16.04 -13.40 6.20
C GLY A 21 15.49 -12.48 5.12
N GLU A 22 14.97 -13.09 4.05
CA GLU A 22 14.29 -12.40 2.96
C GLU A 22 13.20 -11.48 3.52
N ILE A 23 13.29 -10.19 3.18
CA ILE A 23 12.30 -9.20 3.59
C ILE A 23 11.07 -9.38 2.71
N ASP A 24 9.96 -9.82 3.32
CA ASP A 24 8.68 -9.95 2.61
C ASP A 24 8.04 -8.57 2.39
N ILE A 25 8.10 -8.10 1.14
CA ILE A 25 7.48 -6.86 0.69
C ILE A 25 6.15 -7.20 0.01
N GLN A 26 5.05 -6.76 0.62
CA GLN A 26 3.70 -6.99 0.10
C GLN A 26 3.11 -5.70 -0.44
N ILE A 27 2.89 -5.63 -1.77
CA ILE A 27 2.11 -4.56 -2.38
C ILE A 27 0.63 -4.77 -2.00
N ARG A 28 0.06 -3.79 -1.29
CA ARG A 28 -1.31 -3.87 -0.76
C ARG A 28 -2.30 -3.31 -1.76
N ASN A 29 -2.13 -2.07 -2.17
CA ASN A 29 -2.99 -1.43 -3.17
C ASN A 29 -2.18 -0.50 -4.05
N VAL A 30 -2.66 -0.35 -5.28
CA VAL A 30 -2.20 0.62 -6.27
C VAL A 30 -3.38 1.52 -6.60
N VAL A 31 -3.13 2.83 -6.63
CA VAL A 31 -4.10 3.83 -7.05
C VAL A 31 -3.75 4.29 -8.45
N CYS A 32 -4.66 4.06 -9.40
CA CYS A 32 -4.51 4.49 -10.78
C CYS A 32 -5.48 5.63 -11.07
N ASN A 33 -5.02 6.64 -11.81
CA ASN A 33 -5.81 7.74 -12.31
C ASN A 33 -5.95 7.64 -13.83
N PHE A 34 -7.12 7.95 -14.35
CA PHE A 34 -7.35 8.14 -15.77
C PHE A 34 -8.52 9.09 -16.03
N THR A 35 -8.58 9.61 -17.25
CA THR A 35 -9.64 10.52 -17.70
C THR A 35 -10.42 9.90 -18.85
N LEU A 36 -11.72 10.19 -18.92
CA LEU A 36 -12.56 9.84 -20.07
C LEU A 36 -12.91 11.10 -20.86
N PRO A 37 -12.89 11.07 -22.20
CA PRO A 37 -13.25 12.21 -23.05
C PRO A 37 -14.79 12.37 -23.12
N LEU A 38 -15.43 12.47 -21.96
CA LEU A 38 -16.88 12.54 -21.82
C LEU A 38 -17.24 13.65 -20.84
N HIS A 39 -18.27 14.43 -21.16
CA HIS A 39 -18.89 15.30 -20.17
C HIS A 39 -19.75 14.44 -19.24
N ILE A 40 -19.27 14.19 -18.03
CA ILE A 40 -19.88 13.26 -17.08
C ILE A 40 -20.78 14.02 -16.12
N ASP A 41 -22.08 13.70 -16.15
CA ASP A 41 -23.02 14.20 -15.16
C ASP A 41 -23.02 13.27 -13.94
N LEU A 42 -22.37 13.74 -12.87
CA LEU A 42 -22.27 13.01 -11.61
C LEU A 42 -23.64 12.70 -11.02
N HIS A 43 -24.58 13.65 -11.07
CA HIS A 43 -25.90 13.45 -10.48
C HIS A 43 -26.64 12.32 -11.19
N ARG A 44 -26.57 12.29 -12.53
CA ARG A 44 -27.18 11.22 -13.33
C ARG A 44 -26.52 9.86 -13.09
N VAL A 45 -25.19 9.80 -13.04
CA VAL A 45 -24.46 8.55 -12.78
C VAL A 45 -24.79 8.02 -11.38
N ALA A 46 -24.84 8.88 -10.37
CA ALA A 46 -25.21 8.49 -9.00
C ALA A 46 -26.66 7.96 -8.93
N LEU A 47 -27.62 8.62 -9.60
CA LEU A 47 -29.03 8.21 -9.58
C LEU A 47 -29.25 6.80 -10.19
N HIS A 48 -28.51 6.46 -11.24
CA HIS A 48 -28.64 5.19 -11.94
C HIS A 48 -27.72 4.08 -11.40
N SER A 49 -27.00 4.34 -10.30
CA SER A 49 -26.03 3.40 -9.72
C SER A 49 -26.39 3.07 -8.27
N GLY A 50 -26.78 1.82 -8.01
CA GLY A 50 -27.31 1.41 -6.69
C GLY A 50 -26.28 1.35 -5.56
N ASN A 51 -24.97 1.32 -5.84
CA ASN A 51 -23.91 1.15 -4.84
C ASN A 51 -22.95 2.35 -4.79
N VAL A 52 -23.45 3.54 -5.13
CA VAL A 52 -22.64 4.76 -5.20
C VAL A 52 -22.99 5.71 -4.05
N THR A 53 -21.98 6.27 -3.40
CA THR A 53 -22.12 7.41 -2.49
C THR A 53 -21.73 8.67 -3.23
N PHE A 54 -22.64 9.65 -3.31
CA PHE A 54 -22.38 10.95 -3.93
C PHE A 54 -22.21 12.04 -2.88
N ASP A 55 -21.03 12.64 -2.83
CA ASP A 55 -20.75 13.81 -2.01
C ASP A 55 -20.91 15.08 -2.87
N ARG A 56 -22.03 15.80 -2.63
CA ARG A 56 -22.35 17.05 -3.33
C ARG A 56 -21.37 18.19 -2.99
N GLY A 57 -20.82 18.22 -1.78
CA GLY A 57 -19.90 19.27 -1.35
C GLY A 57 -18.54 19.16 -2.03
N ARG A 58 -18.10 17.93 -2.32
CA ARG A 58 -16.81 17.66 -2.99
C ARG A 58 -16.93 17.38 -4.48
N GLY A 59 -18.13 17.14 -5.00
CA GLY A 59 -18.35 16.73 -6.38
C GLY A 59 -17.70 15.38 -6.69
N VAL A 60 -17.81 14.42 -5.77
CA VAL A 60 -17.19 13.09 -5.89
C VAL A 60 -18.22 11.98 -5.77
N ILE A 61 -18.14 11.02 -6.68
CA ILE A 61 -18.84 9.74 -6.63
C ILE A 61 -17.87 8.69 -6.09
N LEU A 62 -18.29 7.95 -5.06
CA LEU A 62 -17.54 6.84 -4.48
C LEU A 62 -18.30 5.53 -4.67
N GLU A 63 -17.67 4.57 -5.33
CA GLU A 63 -18.20 3.21 -5.51
C GLU A 63 -17.12 2.20 -5.11
N LYS A 64 -17.27 1.52 -3.98
CA LYS A 64 -16.33 0.51 -3.43
C LYS A 64 -14.83 0.88 -3.53
N PHE A 65 -14.21 0.69 -4.70
CA PHE A 65 -12.79 0.91 -5.00
C PHE A 65 -12.52 2.02 -6.03
N ILE A 66 -13.57 2.69 -6.50
CA ILE A 66 -13.55 3.70 -7.55
C ILE A 66 -14.00 5.03 -6.94
N SER A 67 -13.27 6.09 -7.23
CA SER A 67 -13.72 7.45 -7.03
C SER A 67 -13.73 8.21 -8.35
N LEU A 68 -14.74 9.03 -8.55
CA LEU A 68 -14.90 9.87 -9.73
C LEU A 68 -15.08 11.31 -9.27
N GLY A 69 -14.20 12.20 -9.71
CA GLY A 69 -14.29 13.63 -9.46
C GLY A 69 -15.06 14.39 -10.54
N ALA A 70 -15.57 15.57 -10.19
CA ALA A 70 -16.29 16.47 -11.10
C ALA A 70 -15.50 16.89 -12.34
N ALA A 71 -14.17 16.87 -12.27
CA ALA A 71 -13.30 17.15 -13.43
C ALA A 71 -13.22 15.99 -14.45
N GLY A 72 -13.95 14.89 -14.24
CA GLY A 72 -13.89 13.70 -15.11
C GLY A 72 -12.69 12.80 -14.87
N ASN A 73 -11.99 12.99 -13.74
CA ASN A 73 -10.88 12.15 -13.31
C ASN A 73 -11.41 10.98 -12.48
N PHE A 74 -10.97 9.77 -12.84
CA PHE A 74 -11.29 8.53 -12.15
C PHE A 74 -10.07 8.05 -11.39
N PHE A 75 -10.26 7.66 -10.13
CA PHE A 75 -9.26 6.96 -9.35
C PHE A 75 -9.75 5.56 -9.02
N VAL A 76 -8.90 4.56 -9.23
CA VAL A 76 -9.20 3.15 -8.95
C VAL A 76 -8.14 2.61 -8.02
N THR A 77 -8.57 1.99 -6.91
CA THR A 77 -7.69 1.43 -5.87
C THR A 77 -7.77 -0.09 -5.87
N LEU A 78 -6.86 -0.77 -6.59
CA LEU A 78 -6.79 -2.24 -6.74
C LEU A 78 -5.33 -2.67 -6.92
N THR A 79 -5.06 -3.93 -7.29
CA THR A 79 -3.73 -4.34 -7.77
C THR A 79 -3.43 -3.74 -9.15
N GLU A 80 -2.15 -3.69 -9.56
CA GLU A 80 -1.75 -3.07 -10.83
C GLU A 80 -2.45 -3.70 -12.05
N SER A 81 -2.46 -5.03 -12.11
CA SER A 81 -3.06 -5.78 -13.23
C SER A 81 -4.59 -5.62 -13.28
N GLU A 82 -5.24 -5.54 -12.12
CA GLU A 82 -6.68 -5.33 -12.01
C GLU A 82 -7.09 -3.90 -12.33
N CYS A 83 -6.26 -2.89 -12.02
CA CYS A 83 -6.57 -1.48 -12.29
C CYS A 83 -6.87 -1.22 -13.77
N LYS A 84 -6.09 -1.80 -14.69
CA LYS A 84 -6.33 -1.67 -16.15
C LYS A 84 -7.67 -2.29 -16.57
N ARG A 85 -8.04 -3.44 -15.99
CA ARG A 85 -9.33 -4.11 -16.27
C ARG A 85 -10.49 -3.30 -15.69
N ALA A 86 -10.35 -2.85 -14.45
CA ALA A 86 -11.34 -2.02 -13.77
C ALA A 86 -11.55 -0.69 -14.50
N ALA A 87 -10.50 -0.03 -14.98
CA ALA A 87 -10.63 1.22 -15.74
C ALA A 87 -11.52 1.06 -16.99
N ARG A 88 -11.40 -0.06 -17.71
CA ARG A 88 -12.26 -0.38 -18.86
C ARG A 88 -13.70 -0.66 -18.43
N GLY A 89 -13.88 -1.41 -17.34
CA GLY A 89 -15.19 -1.67 -16.76
C GLY A 89 -15.90 -0.40 -16.33
N VAL A 90 -15.18 0.52 -15.69
CA VAL A 90 -15.68 1.83 -15.25
C VAL A 90 -16.07 2.69 -16.45
N ALA A 91 -15.23 2.75 -17.48
CA ALA A 91 -15.57 3.48 -18.71
C ALA A 91 -16.89 2.97 -19.32
N ARG A 92 -17.06 1.64 -19.41
CA ARG A 92 -18.29 1.04 -19.94
C ARG A 92 -19.50 1.25 -19.04
N MET A 93 -19.31 1.17 -17.72
CA MET A 93 -20.36 1.46 -16.75
C MET A 93 -20.85 2.90 -16.92
N VAL A 94 -19.95 3.89 -16.93
CA VAL A 94 -20.31 5.30 -17.08
C VAL A 94 -21.02 5.54 -18.42
N GLN A 95 -20.55 4.96 -19.52
CA GLN A 95 -21.23 5.02 -20.82
C GLN A 95 -22.69 4.54 -20.73
N LYS A 96 -22.92 3.36 -20.16
CA LYS A 96 -24.26 2.77 -20.01
C LYS A 96 -25.16 3.61 -19.10
N ARG A 97 -24.64 4.04 -17.95
CA ARG A 97 -25.40 4.85 -16.97
C ARG A 97 -25.77 6.24 -17.50
N MET A 98 -25.01 6.76 -18.45
CA MET A 98 -25.30 8.03 -19.11
C MET A 98 -26.15 7.88 -20.38
N GLY A 99 -26.43 6.66 -20.84
CA GLY A 99 -27.12 6.41 -22.12
C GLY A 99 -26.29 6.79 -23.35
N ARG A 100 -24.96 6.87 -23.23
CA ARG A 100 -24.03 7.29 -24.29
C ARG A 100 -23.31 6.09 -24.90
N GLU A 101 -24.06 5.04 -25.24
CA GLU A 101 -23.49 3.79 -25.75
C GLU A 101 -22.95 3.89 -27.17
N ALA A 102 -23.47 4.84 -27.96
CA ALA A 102 -23.00 5.13 -29.30
C ALA A 102 -21.63 5.84 -29.33
N ASP A 103 -21.21 6.42 -28.21
CA ASP A 103 -19.95 7.16 -28.15
C ASP A 103 -18.76 6.24 -27.90
N SER A 104 -17.72 6.37 -28.73
CA SER A 104 -16.47 5.66 -28.51
C SER A 104 -15.70 6.29 -27.35
N VAL A 105 -15.77 5.67 -26.17
CA VAL A 105 -14.98 6.09 -25.00
C VAL A 105 -13.66 5.34 -24.96
N ARG A 106 -12.57 6.10 -25.02
CA ARG A 106 -11.21 5.60 -24.82
C ARG A 106 -10.63 6.21 -23.55
N ILE A 107 -9.96 5.38 -22.76
CA ILE A 107 -9.23 5.82 -21.56
C ILE A 107 -8.07 6.71 -22.01
N ARG A 108 -7.93 7.88 -21.41
CA ARG A 108 -6.81 8.81 -21.62
C ARG A 108 -6.04 9.03 -20.32
N ASN A 109 -4.79 9.44 -20.45
CA ASN A 109 -3.94 9.87 -19.32
C ASN A 109 -3.88 8.83 -18.18
N TYR A 110 -3.83 7.54 -18.52
CA TYR A 110 -3.69 6.48 -17.52
C TYR A 110 -2.33 6.60 -16.83
N LYS A 111 -2.34 6.78 -15.51
CA LYS A 111 -1.14 6.86 -14.68
C LYS A 111 -1.33 6.17 -13.34
N ILE A 112 -0.28 5.54 -12.83
CA ILE A 112 -0.22 5.14 -11.42
C ILE A 112 0.09 6.40 -10.61
N CYS A 113 -0.68 6.63 -9.55
CA CYS A 113 -0.54 7.81 -8.69
C CYS A 113 0.05 7.45 -7.33
N ASN A 114 -0.25 6.26 -6.82
CA ASN A 114 0.18 5.86 -5.50
C ASN A 114 0.28 4.35 -5.40
N VAL A 115 1.31 3.87 -4.73
CA VAL A 115 1.53 2.47 -4.38
C VAL A 115 1.64 2.40 -2.85
N LEU A 116 0.78 1.58 -2.25
CA LEU A 116 0.86 1.21 -0.85
C LEU A 116 1.48 -0.16 -0.73
N ALA A 117 2.56 -0.23 0.02
CA ALA A 117 3.19 -1.49 0.37
C ALA A 117 3.33 -1.63 1.88
N THR A 118 3.37 -2.87 2.33
CA THR A 118 3.69 -3.22 3.72
C THR A 118 4.84 -4.19 3.72
N CYS A 119 5.82 -3.93 4.58
CA CYS A 119 7.02 -4.70 4.74
C CYS A 119 7.12 -5.13 6.21
N LYS A 120 7.58 -6.34 6.49
CA LYS A 120 7.74 -6.83 7.86
C LYS A 120 9.18 -7.22 8.12
N MET A 121 9.80 -6.52 9.07
CA MET A 121 11.15 -6.86 9.54
C MET A 121 11.09 -8.00 10.57
N PRO A 122 12.14 -8.85 10.63
CA PRO A 122 12.20 -9.96 11.60
C PRO A 122 12.53 -9.51 13.03
N PHE A 123 12.69 -8.21 13.27
CA PHE A 123 13.04 -7.61 14.56
C PHE A 123 12.15 -6.41 14.90
N GLY A 124 12.08 -6.04 16.18
CA GLY A 124 11.44 -4.80 16.62
C GLY A 124 12.34 -3.60 16.37
N ILE A 125 11.78 -2.39 16.39
CA ILE A 125 12.52 -1.15 16.11
C ILE A 125 12.30 -0.14 17.22
N LYS A 126 13.38 0.45 17.75
CA LYS A 126 13.32 1.55 18.74
C LYS A 126 13.06 2.89 18.04
N ILE A 127 11.80 3.15 17.70
CA ILE A 127 11.40 4.35 16.95
C ILE A 127 11.68 5.67 17.68
N GLU A 128 11.71 5.68 19.02
CA GLU A 128 12.04 6.87 19.81
C GLU A 128 13.50 7.30 19.63
N ASP A 129 14.41 6.33 19.63
CA ASP A 129 15.85 6.57 19.43
C ASP A 129 16.12 6.97 17.97
N LEU A 130 15.40 6.35 17.02
CA LEU A 130 15.44 6.73 15.61
C LEU A 130 14.99 8.18 15.41
N ALA A 131 13.89 8.60 16.04
CA ALA A 131 13.37 9.97 15.97
C ALA A 131 14.39 10.99 16.51
N LYS A 132 15.01 10.67 17.65
CA LYS A 132 16.03 11.54 18.26
C LYS A 132 17.27 11.69 17.38
N LYS A 133 17.66 10.62 16.67
CA LYS A 133 18.84 10.65 15.79
C LYS A 133 18.59 11.38 14.48
N TYR A 134 17.38 11.28 13.92
CA TYR A 134 17.01 11.84 12.61
C TYR A 134 15.79 12.78 12.69
N PRO A 135 15.84 13.89 13.47
CA PRO A 135 14.69 14.76 13.66
C PRO A 135 14.21 15.43 12.36
N ASP A 136 15.11 15.72 11.42
CA ASP A 136 14.75 16.41 10.16
C ASP A 136 13.99 15.50 9.17
N GLN A 137 14.23 14.19 9.24
CA GLN A 137 13.66 13.20 8.32
C GLN A 137 12.48 12.46 8.94
N THR A 138 12.28 12.60 10.25
CA THR A 138 11.26 11.87 11.00
C THR A 138 10.21 12.79 11.59
N GLN A 139 8.99 12.28 11.67
CA GLN A 139 7.91 12.90 12.43
C GLN A 139 7.33 11.84 13.35
N TYR A 140 7.61 11.98 14.65
CA TYR A 140 7.13 11.08 15.67
C TYR A 140 6.27 11.83 16.69
N GLU A 141 4.97 11.52 16.68
CA GLU A 141 3.96 12.14 17.53
C GLU A 141 3.20 11.02 18.27
N PRO A 142 3.75 10.48 19.38
CA PRO A 142 3.21 9.28 20.04
C PRO A 142 1.77 9.45 20.53
N GLU A 143 1.37 10.68 20.85
CA GLU A 143 -0.01 11.01 21.27
C GLU A 143 -1.00 11.02 20.10
N LEU A 144 -0.52 11.26 18.87
CA LEU A 144 -1.35 11.39 17.67
C LEU A 144 -1.30 10.16 16.77
N LYS A 145 -0.18 9.41 16.74
CA LYS A 145 0.08 8.33 15.78
C LYS A 145 0.82 7.16 16.43
N VAL A 146 0.43 5.93 16.07
CA VAL A 146 0.98 4.66 16.58
C VAL A 146 2.32 4.27 15.89
N GLY A 147 3.05 5.21 15.32
CA GLY A 147 4.27 4.95 14.56
C GLY A 147 5.00 6.23 14.15
N LEU A 148 6.23 6.06 13.68
CA LEU A 148 7.08 7.13 13.19
C LEU A 148 6.91 7.28 11.69
N ASP A 149 6.70 8.50 11.20
CA ASP A 149 6.69 8.81 9.77
C ASP A 149 8.10 9.22 9.34
N TRP A 150 8.75 8.43 8.50
CA TRP A 150 10.03 8.74 7.85
C TRP A 150 9.77 9.28 6.45
N LYS A 151 10.32 10.45 6.12
CA LYS A 151 10.19 11.06 4.79
C LYS A 151 11.43 10.76 3.97
N CYS A 152 11.25 10.01 2.89
CA CYS A 152 12.25 9.78 1.87
C CYS A 152 12.06 10.80 0.73
N ASN A 153 13.13 11.53 0.40
CA ASN A 153 13.09 12.54 -0.66
C ASN A 153 13.34 11.93 -2.05
N ASP A 154 14.25 10.96 -2.14
CA ASP A 154 14.55 10.22 -3.37
C ASP A 154 14.73 8.72 -3.04
N PRO A 155 13.78 7.85 -3.40
CA PRO A 155 12.50 8.15 -4.06
C PRO A 155 11.53 8.90 -3.13
N LYS A 156 10.65 9.73 -3.71
CA LYS A 156 9.63 10.46 -2.95
C LYS A 156 8.62 9.49 -2.34
N ALA A 157 8.76 9.18 -1.07
CA ALA A 157 7.89 8.27 -0.33
C ALA A 157 7.90 8.57 1.18
N THR A 158 6.82 8.22 1.87
CA THR A 158 6.73 8.28 3.33
C THR A 158 6.64 6.86 3.88
N LEU A 159 7.57 6.48 4.76
CA LEU A 159 7.61 5.18 5.39
C LEU A 159 7.13 5.32 6.84
N ARG A 160 6.03 4.67 7.18
CA ARG A 160 5.53 4.59 8.54
C ARG A 160 6.11 3.37 9.24
N ILE A 161 6.98 3.59 10.21
CA ILE A 161 7.70 2.56 10.95
C ILE A 161 7.02 2.33 12.30
N HIS A 162 6.72 1.08 12.63
CA HIS A 162 6.15 0.68 13.91
C HIS A 162 7.19 -0.03 14.77
N THR A 163 7.02 0.05 16.10
CA THR A 163 7.90 -0.65 17.07
C THR A 163 7.93 -2.17 16.88
N THR A 164 6.89 -2.72 16.26
CA THR A 164 6.76 -4.16 15.93
C THR A 164 7.62 -4.62 14.76
N GLY A 165 8.33 -3.72 14.08
CA GLY A 165 9.07 -4.05 12.85
C GLY A 165 8.24 -4.01 11.58
N SER A 166 6.94 -3.71 11.68
CA SER A 166 6.08 -3.47 10.52
C SER A 166 6.36 -2.08 9.95
N ILE A 167 6.55 -2.00 8.64
CA ILE A 167 6.78 -0.75 7.90
C ILE A 167 5.72 -0.63 6.81
N THR A 168 5.03 0.52 6.75
CA THR A 168 4.07 0.84 5.68
C THR A 168 4.64 1.93 4.79
N VAL A 169 4.76 1.66 3.50
CA VAL A 169 5.26 2.64 2.51
C VAL A 169 4.07 3.30 1.82
N LEU A 170 4.05 4.63 1.81
CA LEU A 170 3.00 5.48 1.27
C LEU A 170 3.58 6.52 0.30
N GLY A 171 2.82 6.90 -0.73
CA GLY A 171 3.16 8.04 -1.60
C GLY A 171 4.18 7.73 -2.70
N ALA A 172 4.63 6.47 -2.79
CA ALA A 172 5.45 5.99 -3.91
C ALA A 172 4.61 5.93 -5.19
N ILE A 173 5.22 6.21 -6.35
CA ILE A 173 4.51 6.27 -7.64
C ILE A 173 4.69 4.96 -8.42
N SER A 174 5.70 4.16 -8.08
CA SER A 174 5.99 2.85 -8.68
C SER A 174 6.39 1.81 -7.63
N GLU A 175 6.26 0.53 -7.99
CA GLU A 175 6.75 -0.57 -7.14
C GLU A 175 8.29 -0.51 -6.97
N ASN A 176 9.00 -0.06 -8.00
CA ASN A 176 10.45 0.14 -7.93
C ASN A 176 10.84 1.22 -6.91
N ASP A 177 10.06 2.30 -6.78
CA ASP A 177 10.27 3.32 -5.75
C ASP A 177 10.06 2.75 -4.34
N VAL A 178 9.10 1.84 -4.18
CA VAL A 178 8.91 1.13 -2.90
C VAL A 178 10.14 0.30 -2.55
N MET A 179 10.69 -0.46 -3.50
CA MET A 179 11.88 -1.29 -3.28
C MET A 179 13.08 -0.42 -2.88
N ARG A 180 13.36 0.63 -3.64
CA ARG A 180 14.45 1.58 -3.33
C ARG A 180 14.28 2.25 -1.96
N ALA A 181 13.06 2.65 -1.61
CA ALA A 181 12.77 3.24 -0.30
C ALA A 181 13.07 2.26 0.85
N ILE A 182 12.78 0.97 0.66
CA ILE A 182 13.05 -0.08 1.64
C ILE A 182 14.56 -0.36 1.74
N GLU A 183 15.28 -0.39 0.63
CA GLU A 183 16.74 -0.55 0.60
C GLU A 183 17.46 0.57 1.37
N ILE A 184 16.99 1.82 1.23
CA ILE A 184 17.56 2.97 1.94
C ILE A 184 17.30 2.89 3.44
N ILE A 185 16.07 2.53 3.85
CA ILE A 185 15.70 2.54 5.27
C ILE A 185 16.25 1.32 6.02
N TYR A 186 16.44 0.18 5.34
CA TYR A 186 16.85 -1.08 5.96
C TYR A 186 18.11 -0.98 6.84
N PRO A 187 19.26 -0.45 6.38
CA PRO A 187 20.45 -0.34 7.22
C PRO A 187 20.24 0.58 8.43
N ILE A 188 19.44 1.64 8.26
CA ILE A 188 19.12 2.58 9.33
C ILE A 188 18.30 1.87 10.41
N VAL A 189 17.20 1.18 10.05
CA VAL A 189 16.35 0.50 11.04
C VAL A 189 17.05 -0.69 11.70
N ARG A 190 18.02 -1.31 11.01
CA ARG A 190 18.85 -2.39 11.55
C ARG A 190 19.72 -1.91 12.72
N GLU A 191 20.22 -0.67 12.67
CA GLU A 191 20.98 -0.05 13.77
C GLU A 191 20.13 0.09 15.05
N PHE A 192 18.84 0.36 14.90
CA PHE A 192 17.89 0.54 16.01
C PHE A 192 17.08 -0.71 16.35
N ARG A 193 17.56 -1.90 15.96
CA ARG A 193 16.87 -3.17 16.22
C ARG A 193 16.70 -3.45 17.72
N CYS A 194 15.58 -4.05 18.08
CA CYS A 194 15.32 -4.55 19.42
C CYS A 194 14.57 -5.89 19.37
N VAL A 195 14.57 -6.59 20.52
CA VAL A 195 13.81 -7.82 20.67
C VAL A 195 12.33 -7.52 20.43
N LEU A 196 11.69 -8.29 19.55
CA LEU A 196 10.25 -8.23 19.33
C LEU A 196 9.55 -8.41 20.68
N ARG A 197 8.89 -7.35 21.16
CA ARG A 197 8.00 -7.50 22.31
C ARG A 197 6.87 -8.40 21.88
N SER A 198 6.81 -9.60 22.45
CA SER A 198 5.75 -10.58 22.25
C SER A 198 4.42 -9.99 22.74
N ARG A 199 3.79 -9.19 21.89
CA ARG A 199 2.41 -8.78 22.03
C ARG A 199 1.76 -9.14 20.69
N ASP A 200 1.11 -10.30 20.71
CA ASP A 200 0.09 -10.72 19.74
C ASP A 200 0.55 -11.37 18.40
N TYR A 201 1.49 -12.33 18.44
CA TYR A 201 1.53 -13.39 17.41
C TYR A 201 0.43 -14.47 17.60
N ALA A 202 -0.41 -14.31 18.64
CA ALA A 202 -1.56 -15.15 18.93
C ALA A 202 -2.85 -14.58 18.31
N GLY A 203 -2.99 -14.68 16.98
CA GLY A 203 -4.21 -14.18 16.30
C GLY A 203 -4.54 -14.75 14.93
N SER A 204 -3.72 -15.65 14.36
CA SER A 204 -4.02 -16.27 13.04
C SER A 204 -4.59 -17.70 13.14
N ARG A 205 -5.05 -18.16 14.31
CA ARG A 205 -5.75 -19.45 14.43
C ARG A 205 -7.27 -19.26 14.51
N LYS A 206 -7.93 -19.75 13.46
CA LYS A 206 -9.35 -20.11 13.32
C LYS A 206 -10.34 -19.00 12.96
N ARG A 207 -10.61 -18.89 11.65
CA ARG A 207 -11.97 -18.69 11.14
C ARG A 207 -12.25 -19.73 10.06
N LYS A 208 -12.42 -20.98 10.50
CA LYS A 208 -12.92 -22.10 9.71
C LYS A 208 -14.28 -22.46 10.30
N GLN A 209 -15.34 -21.89 9.73
CA GLN A 209 -16.74 -22.37 9.74
C GLN A 209 -17.65 -21.17 9.41
N PHE A 210 -18.18 -21.15 8.19
CA PHE A 210 -19.63 -21.29 7.96
C PHE A 210 -19.86 -21.39 6.43
N LEU A 211 -19.75 -22.60 5.89
CA LEU A 211 -20.38 -22.92 4.61
C LEU A 211 -21.68 -23.64 4.94
N ARG A 212 -22.81 -22.98 4.67
CA ARG A 212 -24.08 -23.67 4.48
C ARG A 212 -24.91 -22.90 3.45
N SER A 213 -24.95 -23.50 2.25
CA SER A 213 -25.96 -23.47 1.19
C SER A 213 -26.86 -22.24 1.03
N SER A 214 -26.86 -21.66 -0.18
CA SER A 214 -28.04 -21.63 -1.07
C SER A 214 -27.70 -21.08 -2.47
N SER A 215 -28.15 -21.81 -3.50
CA SER A 215 -28.45 -21.44 -4.91
C SER A 215 -27.34 -21.00 -5.88
N GLU A 216 -27.27 -21.71 -7.01
CA GLU A 216 -26.25 -21.77 -8.06
C GLU A 216 -26.47 -20.81 -9.25
N GLU A 217 -26.56 -19.48 -9.05
CA GLU A 217 -26.70 -18.55 -10.20
C GLU A 217 -25.76 -17.32 -10.24
N ASP A 218 -24.77 -17.19 -9.35
CA ASP A 218 -23.76 -16.11 -9.38
C ASP A 218 -22.38 -16.57 -9.89
N LEU A 219 -22.37 -17.42 -10.92
CA LEU A 219 -21.17 -18.02 -11.51
C LEU A 219 -20.58 -17.14 -12.64
N PHE A 220 -20.23 -15.88 -12.35
CA PHE A 220 -19.26 -15.11 -13.15
C PHE A 220 -18.62 -14.04 -12.26
N PHE A 221 -17.29 -14.07 -12.11
CA PHE A 221 -16.43 -13.33 -11.17
C PHE A 221 -16.18 -13.99 -9.81
N ASP A 222 -15.53 -15.17 -9.80
CA ASP A 222 -14.68 -15.58 -8.68
C ASP A 222 -13.20 -15.45 -9.07
N VAL A 223 -12.58 -14.36 -8.63
CA VAL A 223 -11.14 -14.23 -8.46
C VAL A 223 -10.95 -13.77 -7.02
N LYS A 224 -10.13 -14.53 -6.26
CA LYS A 224 -9.78 -14.28 -4.85
C LYS A 224 -9.59 -12.78 -4.58
N ARG A 225 -10.50 -12.18 -3.82
CA ARG A 225 -10.49 -10.74 -3.51
C ARG A 225 -9.44 -10.43 -2.43
N PRO A 226 -8.57 -9.43 -2.59
CA PRO A 226 -7.75 -8.92 -1.50
C PRO A 226 -8.62 -8.29 -0.39
N PRO A 227 -8.13 -8.23 0.87
CA PRO A 227 -8.88 -7.69 1.98
C PRO A 227 -9.23 -6.21 1.75
N ARG A 228 -10.47 -5.82 2.04
CA ARG A 228 -10.97 -4.46 1.84
C ARG A 228 -10.14 -3.47 2.70
N PRO A 229 -9.50 -2.45 2.11
CA PRO A 229 -8.92 -1.38 2.92
C PRO A 229 -10.02 -0.68 3.72
N SER A 230 -9.71 -0.28 4.95
CA SER A 230 -10.67 0.46 5.78
C SER A 230 -11.04 1.79 5.10
N LYS A 231 -12.22 2.34 5.43
CA LYS A 231 -12.65 3.64 4.86
C LYS A 231 -11.62 4.75 5.10
N GLN A 232 -10.94 4.73 6.25
CA GLN A 232 -9.83 5.65 6.55
C GLN A 232 -8.62 5.44 5.64
N VAL A 233 -8.24 4.19 5.34
CA VAL A 233 -7.12 3.89 4.43
C VAL A 233 -7.45 4.35 3.02
N MET A 234 -8.67 4.10 2.52
CA MET A 234 -9.11 4.63 1.23
C MET A 234 -9.15 6.16 1.23
N PHE A 235 -9.63 6.78 2.31
CA PHE A 235 -9.67 8.23 2.43
C PHE A 235 -8.27 8.83 2.41
N LEU A 236 -7.31 8.25 3.13
CA LEU A 236 -5.92 8.69 3.13
C LEU A 236 -5.29 8.49 1.74
N MET A 237 -5.53 7.36 1.09
CA MET A 237 -5.01 7.08 -0.25
C MET A 237 -5.53 8.05 -1.30
N VAL A 238 -6.84 8.32 -1.26
CA VAL A 238 -7.50 9.25 -2.16
C VAL A 238 -7.03 10.67 -1.84
N HIS A 239 -6.95 11.07 -0.57
CA HIS A 239 -6.41 12.36 -0.18
C HIS A 239 -4.96 12.54 -0.64
N TYR A 240 -4.07 11.56 -0.40
CA TYR A 240 -2.69 11.59 -0.91
C TYR A 240 -2.61 11.56 -2.45
N ALA A 241 -3.60 10.99 -3.15
CA ALA A 241 -3.70 11.04 -4.60
C ALA A 241 -4.28 12.38 -5.14
N PHE A 242 -4.94 13.18 -4.30
CA PHE A 242 -5.46 14.51 -4.62
C PHE A 242 -4.53 15.64 -4.17
N THR A 243 -3.68 15.41 -3.17
CA THR A 243 -2.75 16.41 -2.60
C THR A 243 -1.40 16.46 -3.34
N PHE A 244 -1.21 15.70 -4.43
CA PHE A 244 -0.04 15.75 -5.31
C PHE A 244 -0.42 15.72 -6.79
#